data_AF-A0A8B2NNM2-F1
#
_entry.id   AF-A0A8B2NNM2-F1
#
_cell.length_a   1.000
_cell.length_b   1.000
_cell.length_c   1.000
_cell.angle_alpha   90.00
_cell.angle_beta   90.00
_cell.angle_gamma   90.00
#
_symmetry.space_group_name_H-M   'P 1'
#
loop_
_entity.id
_entity.type
_entity.pdbx_description
1 polymer ?
#
loop_
_entity_poly.entity_id
_entity_poly.type
_entity_poly.pdbx_seq_one_letter_code
_entity_poly.pdbx_strand_id
1 'polypeptide(L)'
;MQSRREILHVLAAGAGLSATPVAALGEPVRLDPTPSCADDGEPTPTATRGPYFRPGSPERADVTGGRAEGTPLFVGGRVLGRDCRPVARALVDLWQADDSGRYDTSGNHLRGHQYTDEGGRWAFATIVPAPYTFRSMHIHFRVQRPGGAVLTTQVFFPGDPGHDRDPQFDPRLVLTVSRESGTRRGRFDFVLA
;
A
#
# COMPACT_ATOMS: atom_id res chain seq x y z
N MET A 1 91.71 25.42 41.13
CA MET A 1 92.21 26.14 39.94
C MET A 1 91.11 26.14 38.87
N GLN A 2 90.87 27.30 38.26
CA GLN A 2 89.79 27.62 37.32
C GLN A 2 89.91 26.94 35.93
N SER A 3 88.78 26.63 35.29
CA SER A 3 88.48 26.86 33.85
C SER A 3 87.00 26.47 33.60
N ARG A 4 86.01 27.35 33.26
CA ARG A 4 85.67 28.01 31.97
C ARG A 4 85.74 27.03 30.76
N ARG A 5 84.76 26.85 29.85
CA ARG A 5 83.65 27.70 29.33
C ARG A 5 82.71 26.91 28.36
N GLU A 6 81.44 27.34 28.29
CA GLU A 6 80.46 27.50 27.16
C GLU A 6 80.11 26.31 26.20
N ILE A 7 78.87 25.79 26.17
CA ILE A 7 77.64 26.14 25.38
C ILE A 7 77.71 25.80 23.87
N LEU A 8 76.83 24.90 23.36
CA LEU A 8 75.70 25.22 22.45
C LEU A 8 74.81 23.98 22.12
N HIS A 9 73.51 24.27 22.00
CA HIS A 9 72.31 23.48 21.71
C HIS A 9 72.34 22.46 20.56
N VAL A 10 71.49 21.42 20.65
CA VAL A 10 70.39 21.17 19.69
C VAL A 10 69.21 20.51 20.41
N LEU A 11 68.02 21.10 20.24
CA LEU A 11 66.70 20.59 20.61
C LEU A 11 66.22 19.56 19.59
N ALA A 12 65.59 18.47 20.04
CA ALA A 12 64.67 17.70 19.21
C ALA A 12 63.47 17.25 20.06
N ALA A 13 62.34 17.91 19.84
CA ALA A 13 61.04 17.56 20.37
C ALA A 13 60.45 16.38 19.58
N GLY A 14 60.17 15.27 20.27
CA GLY A 14 59.32 14.20 19.74
C GLY A 14 57.88 14.44 20.19
N ALA A 15 57.05 15.02 19.33
CA ALA A 15 55.61 15.15 19.56
C ALA A 15 54.94 13.79 19.36
N GLY A 16 54.33 13.24 20.41
CA GLY A 16 53.47 12.06 20.32
C GLY A 16 52.18 12.41 19.58
N LEU A 17 51.92 11.77 18.44
CA LEU A 17 50.60 11.82 17.81
C LEU A 17 49.64 10.91 18.58
N SER A 18 48.77 11.51 19.40
CA SER A 18 47.56 10.85 19.88
C SER A 18 46.53 10.83 18.75
N ALA A 19 46.28 9.65 18.18
CA ALA A 19 45.19 9.46 17.21
C ALA A 19 43.84 9.53 17.95
N THR A 20 43.06 10.57 17.69
CA THR A 20 41.65 10.64 18.11
C THR A 20 40.81 9.70 17.24
N PRO A 21 39.96 8.85 17.82
CA PRO A 21 39.04 8.06 17.01
C PRO A 21 38.02 8.99 16.36
N VAL A 22 37.93 8.94 15.04
CA VAL A 22 36.82 9.54 14.28
C VAL A 22 35.57 8.76 14.64
N ALA A 23 34.56 9.44 15.18
CA ALA A 23 33.26 8.84 15.43
C ALA A 23 32.72 8.23 14.12
N ALA A 24 32.54 6.92 14.11
CA ALA A 24 31.97 6.20 12.97
C ALA A 24 30.57 6.76 12.69
N LEU A 25 30.40 7.27 11.47
CA LEU A 25 29.10 7.63 10.92
C LEU A 25 28.20 6.38 10.93
N GLY A 26 26.94 6.57 11.31
CA GLY A 26 25.98 5.51 11.66
C GLY A 26 25.90 4.34 10.68
N GLU A 27 25.49 3.19 11.24
CA GLU A 27 25.29 1.92 10.54
C GLU A 27 24.48 2.12 9.25
N PRO A 28 24.91 1.58 8.10
CA PRO A 28 24.12 1.64 6.88
C PRO A 28 22.76 0.99 7.13
N VAL A 29 21.69 1.80 7.01
CA VAL A 29 20.32 1.31 7.03
C VAL A 29 20.18 0.28 5.93
N ARG A 30 20.10 -0.99 6.31
CA ARG A 30 19.73 -2.09 5.41
C ARG A 30 18.29 -1.82 4.98
N LEU A 31 18.11 -1.28 3.78
CA LEU A 31 16.80 -1.17 3.17
C LEU A 31 16.32 -2.59 2.84
N ASP A 32 15.11 -2.92 3.27
CA ASP A 32 14.48 -4.17 2.88
C ASP A 32 14.44 -4.26 1.34
N PRO A 33 14.66 -5.46 0.76
CA PRO A 33 14.49 -5.67 -0.67
C PRO A 33 13.14 -5.13 -1.13
N THR A 34 13.12 -4.45 -2.27
CA THR A 34 11.85 -4.06 -2.89
C THR A 34 11.05 -5.34 -3.13
N PRO A 35 9.83 -5.48 -2.57
CA PRO A 35 9.03 -6.67 -2.77
C PRO A 35 8.86 -6.95 -4.26
N SER A 36 9.12 -8.19 -4.68
CA SER A 36 8.83 -8.63 -6.05
C SER A 36 7.32 -8.63 -6.26
N CYS A 37 6.84 -8.15 -7.42
CA CYS A 37 5.50 -8.51 -7.86
C CYS A 37 5.45 -10.03 -8.03
N ALA A 38 4.34 -10.67 -7.68
CA ALA A 38 4.22 -12.12 -7.78
C ALA A 38 4.24 -12.64 -9.24
N ASP A 39 3.98 -11.76 -10.22
CA ASP A 39 3.64 -12.17 -11.61
C ASP A 39 4.31 -11.28 -12.69
N ASP A 40 5.63 -11.11 -12.67
CA ASP A 40 6.42 -10.45 -13.74
C ASP A 40 5.95 -9.04 -14.20
N GLY A 41 5.14 -8.35 -13.39
CA GLY A 41 4.56 -7.05 -13.75
C GLY A 41 3.36 -7.13 -14.70
N GLU A 42 2.67 -8.26 -14.77
CA GLU A 42 1.39 -8.39 -15.48
C GLU A 42 0.38 -7.35 -14.94
N PRO A 43 -0.21 -6.49 -15.81
CA PRO A 43 -1.18 -5.50 -15.35
C PRO A 43 -2.42 -6.15 -14.74
N THR A 44 -2.95 -5.53 -13.69
CA THR A 44 -4.21 -5.97 -13.07
C THR A 44 -5.33 -5.98 -14.12
N PRO A 45 -6.09 -7.08 -14.25
CA PRO A 45 -7.19 -7.17 -15.20
C PRO A 45 -8.24 -6.06 -15.00
N THR A 46 -8.76 -5.54 -16.11
CA THR A 46 -9.91 -4.64 -16.08
C THR A 46 -11.19 -5.44 -15.84
N ALA A 47 -12.15 -4.82 -15.15
CA ALA A 47 -13.49 -5.37 -14.99
C ALA A 47 -14.53 -4.27 -15.24
N THR A 48 -15.78 -4.67 -15.47
CA THR A 48 -16.85 -3.68 -15.62
C THR A 48 -17.00 -2.83 -14.37
N ARG A 49 -17.28 -1.55 -14.58
CA ARG A 49 -17.58 -0.60 -13.51
C ARG A 49 -18.87 -0.95 -12.75
N GLY A 50 -19.75 -1.73 -13.37
CA GLY A 50 -21.09 -1.98 -12.84
C GLY A 50 -21.99 -0.73 -12.83
N PRO A 51 -23.24 -0.88 -12.41
CA PRO A 51 -24.24 0.18 -12.49
C PRO A 51 -24.15 1.21 -11.34
N TYR A 52 -23.39 0.92 -10.28
CA TYR A 52 -23.43 1.68 -9.02
C TYR A 52 -22.23 2.62 -8.80
N PHE A 53 -21.37 2.84 -9.80
CA PHE A 53 -20.32 3.86 -9.67
C PHE A 53 -20.92 5.27 -9.67
N ARG A 54 -20.36 6.14 -8.83
CA ARG A 54 -20.66 7.57 -8.81
C ARG A 54 -19.36 8.36 -8.69
N PRO A 55 -19.18 9.45 -9.48
CA PRO A 55 -18.04 10.35 -9.29
C PRO A 55 -18.20 11.17 -8.01
N GLY A 56 -17.10 11.75 -7.52
CA GLY A 56 -17.12 12.64 -6.35
C GLY A 56 -17.22 11.91 -5.01
N SER A 57 -16.63 10.72 -4.90
CA SER A 57 -16.41 10.09 -3.60
C SER A 57 -15.54 11.02 -2.74
N PRO A 58 -15.74 11.08 -1.42
CA PRO A 58 -14.91 11.89 -0.53
C PRO A 58 -13.53 11.26 -0.32
N GLU A 59 -12.53 12.10 -0.08
CA GLU A 59 -11.19 11.64 0.31
C GLU A 59 -11.21 11.15 1.77
N ARG A 60 -11.09 9.84 1.99
CA ARG A 60 -11.07 9.23 3.34
C ARG A 60 -10.58 7.78 3.32
N ALA A 61 -9.87 7.39 4.37
CA ALA A 61 -9.46 5.99 4.58
C ALA A 61 -10.55 5.15 5.26
N ASP A 62 -11.36 5.72 6.15
CA ASP A 62 -12.49 5.02 6.76
C ASP A 62 -13.78 5.31 5.99
N VAL A 63 -14.26 4.31 5.22
CA VAL A 63 -15.50 4.43 4.44
C VAL A 63 -16.73 3.96 5.22
N THR A 64 -16.56 3.39 6.41
CA THR A 64 -17.66 3.01 7.31
C THR A 64 -18.36 4.22 7.91
N GLY A 65 -17.63 5.35 8.02
CA GLY A 65 -18.08 6.54 8.73
C GLY A 65 -18.39 6.28 10.21
N GLY A 66 -17.83 5.23 10.80
CA GLY A 66 -18.09 4.78 12.17
C GLY A 66 -19.51 4.23 12.41
N ARG A 67 -20.28 3.97 11.34
CA ARG A 67 -21.70 3.60 11.43
C ARG A 67 -22.09 2.38 10.59
N ALA A 68 -21.19 1.89 9.74
CA ALA A 68 -21.50 0.73 8.92
C ALA A 68 -21.65 -0.53 9.79
N GLU A 69 -22.72 -1.26 9.57
CA GLU A 69 -22.96 -2.58 10.15
C GLU A 69 -22.24 -3.65 9.32
N GLY A 70 -21.90 -4.77 9.94
CA GLY A 70 -21.24 -5.90 9.27
C GLY A 70 -19.87 -6.25 9.86
N THR A 71 -19.21 -7.23 9.24
CA THR A 71 -17.89 -7.70 9.70
C THR A 71 -16.81 -6.67 9.34
N PRO A 72 -16.07 -6.09 10.30
CA PRO A 72 -15.01 -5.14 10.00
C PRO A 72 -13.90 -5.74 9.13
N LEU A 73 -13.43 -4.94 8.16
CA LEU A 73 -12.38 -5.30 7.22
C LEU A 73 -11.42 -4.12 7.06
N PHE A 74 -10.14 -4.35 7.30
CA PHE A 74 -9.08 -3.47 6.79
C PHE A 74 -8.56 -4.04 5.49
N VAL A 75 -8.71 -3.31 4.39
CA VAL A 75 -8.23 -3.71 3.07
C VAL A 75 -7.15 -2.77 2.58
N GLY A 76 -6.06 -3.28 2.03
CA GLY A 76 -4.96 -2.44 1.57
C GLY A 76 -3.95 -3.18 0.71
N GLY A 77 -2.90 -2.48 0.31
CA GLY A 77 -1.79 -3.04 -0.43
C GLY A 77 -0.99 -1.95 -1.10
N ARG A 78 -0.46 -2.24 -2.28
CA ARG A 78 0.33 -1.31 -3.09
C ARG A 78 -0.29 -1.05 -4.46
N VAL A 79 0.09 0.07 -5.07
CA VAL A 79 -0.03 0.32 -6.50
C VAL A 79 1.38 0.31 -7.07
N LEU A 80 1.61 -0.55 -8.05
CA LEU A 80 2.87 -0.80 -8.70
C LEU A 80 2.75 -0.51 -10.20
N GLY A 81 3.85 -0.16 -10.85
CA GLY A 81 3.98 -0.21 -12.31
C GLY A 81 4.39 -1.60 -12.78
N ARG A 82 4.40 -1.81 -14.10
CA ARG A 82 4.90 -3.05 -14.72
C ARG A 82 6.36 -3.38 -14.37
N ASP A 83 7.15 -2.36 -14.03
CA ASP A 83 8.55 -2.52 -13.60
C ASP A 83 8.67 -2.81 -12.09
N CYS A 84 7.57 -3.16 -11.44
CA CYS A 84 7.46 -3.40 -9.99
C CYS A 84 7.86 -2.22 -9.10
N ARG A 85 7.95 -1.02 -9.65
CA ARG A 85 8.18 0.19 -8.86
C ARG A 85 6.86 0.69 -8.25
N PRO A 86 6.89 1.15 -6.99
CA PRO A 86 5.72 1.77 -6.39
C PRO A 86 5.31 3.04 -7.13
N VAL A 87 4.01 3.22 -7.29
CA VAL A 87 3.44 4.42 -7.90
C VAL A 87 2.92 5.32 -6.78
N ALA A 88 3.67 6.37 -6.48
CA ALA A 88 3.26 7.40 -5.53
C ALA A 88 2.12 8.25 -6.09
N ARG A 89 1.26 8.75 -5.19
CA ARG A 89 0.12 9.63 -5.50
C ARG A 89 -0.85 9.05 -6.55
N ALA A 90 -0.90 7.73 -6.70
CA ALA A 90 -1.94 7.08 -7.47
C ALA A 90 -3.27 7.22 -6.74
N LEU A 91 -4.31 7.63 -7.45
CA LEU A 91 -5.69 7.58 -6.96
C LEU A 91 -6.06 6.11 -6.75
N VAL A 92 -6.67 5.81 -5.61
CA VAL A 92 -7.39 4.56 -5.33
C VAL A 92 -8.78 4.94 -4.83
N ASP A 93 -9.81 4.67 -5.62
CA ASP A 93 -11.21 5.03 -5.36
C ASP A 93 -12.05 3.75 -5.22
N LEU A 94 -12.64 3.57 -4.05
CA LEU A 94 -13.35 2.36 -3.62
C LEU A 94 -14.86 2.62 -3.55
N TRP A 95 -15.64 1.65 -4.03
CA TRP A 95 -17.07 1.56 -3.72
C TRP A 95 -17.52 0.11 -3.60
N GLN A 96 -18.47 -0.17 -2.71
CA GLN A 96 -19.00 -1.51 -2.49
C GLN A 96 -20.46 -1.48 -2.01
N ALA A 97 -21.05 -2.66 -1.94
CA ALA A 97 -22.31 -2.89 -1.23
C ALA A 97 -22.11 -2.95 0.30
N ASP A 98 -23.22 -2.81 1.03
CA ASP A 98 -23.32 -3.11 2.46
C ASP A 98 -23.29 -4.63 2.76
N ASP A 99 -23.38 -4.99 4.03
CA ASP A 99 -23.46 -6.37 4.52
C ASP A 99 -24.77 -7.09 4.17
N SER A 100 -25.69 -6.40 3.50
CA SER A 100 -26.95 -6.91 2.96
C SER A 100 -26.97 -6.89 1.42
N GLY A 101 -25.84 -6.55 0.78
CA GLY A 101 -25.68 -6.55 -0.67
C GLY A 101 -26.27 -5.33 -1.37
N ARG A 102 -26.56 -4.24 -0.65
CA ARG A 102 -27.14 -3.00 -1.21
C ARG A 102 -26.10 -1.91 -1.39
N TYR A 103 -26.14 -1.22 -2.51
CA TYR A 103 -25.33 -0.03 -2.76
C TYR A 103 -26.07 1.24 -2.33
N ASP A 104 -25.37 2.18 -1.71
CA ASP A 104 -25.90 3.53 -1.53
C ASP A 104 -25.93 4.27 -2.88
N THR A 105 -27.14 4.66 -3.31
CA THR A 105 -27.41 5.33 -4.58
C THR A 105 -27.56 6.84 -4.45
N SER A 106 -27.60 7.38 -3.23
CA SER A 106 -27.91 8.79 -2.96
C SER A 106 -26.79 9.53 -2.25
N GLY A 107 -26.12 8.86 -1.31
CA GLY A 107 -25.01 9.39 -0.54
C GLY A 107 -23.66 8.80 -0.95
N ASN A 108 -22.76 8.75 0.04
CA ASN A 108 -21.42 8.22 -0.09
C ASN A 108 -21.15 7.07 0.89
N HIS A 109 -22.16 6.40 1.45
CA HIS A 109 -21.92 5.28 2.36
C HIS A 109 -21.10 4.17 1.67
N LEU A 110 -20.03 3.70 2.33
CA LEU A 110 -19.07 2.72 1.80
C LEU A 110 -18.43 3.12 0.46
N ARG A 111 -18.17 4.42 0.30
CA ARG A 111 -17.43 5.00 -0.83
C ARG A 111 -16.33 5.93 -0.34
N GLY A 112 -15.18 5.92 -0.98
CA GLY A 112 -14.13 6.88 -0.68
C GLY A 112 -12.92 6.67 -1.55
N HIS A 113 -12.10 7.71 -1.66
CA HIS A 113 -10.82 7.61 -2.33
C HIS A 113 -9.68 8.08 -1.42
N GLN A 114 -8.47 7.70 -1.82
CA GLN A 114 -7.24 8.20 -1.25
C GLN A 114 -6.16 8.23 -2.33
N TYR A 115 -5.01 8.79 -1.99
CA TYR A 115 -3.81 8.74 -2.81
C TYR A 115 -2.75 7.88 -2.15
N THR A 116 -2.04 7.08 -2.95
CA THR A 116 -0.95 6.26 -2.42
C THR A 116 0.22 7.10 -1.89
N ASP A 117 0.88 6.59 -0.85
CA ASP A 117 2.12 7.17 -0.32
C ASP A 117 3.34 6.96 -1.26
N GLU A 118 4.52 7.41 -0.85
CA GLU A 118 5.76 7.24 -1.62
C GLU A 118 6.12 5.77 -1.88
N GLY A 119 5.70 4.86 -1.00
CA GLY A 119 5.83 3.41 -1.16
C GLY A 119 4.72 2.78 -1.97
N GLY A 120 3.85 3.58 -2.60
CA GLY A 120 2.70 3.12 -3.37
C GLY A 120 1.59 2.53 -2.51
N ARG A 121 1.61 2.70 -1.20
CA ARG A 121 0.69 2.01 -0.28
C ARG A 121 -0.66 2.71 -0.20
N TRP A 122 -1.72 1.92 -0.05
CA TRP A 122 -3.09 2.36 0.18
C TRP A 122 -3.77 1.46 1.21
N ALA A 123 -4.73 1.99 1.96
CA ALA A 123 -5.54 1.20 2.90
C ALA A 123 -6.88 1.85 3.23
N PHE A 124 -7.95 1.05 3.31
CA PHE A 124 -9.26 1.46 3.77
C PHE A 124 -9.72 0.65 4.99
N ALA A 125 -10.40 1.32 5.92
CA ALA A 125 -11.29 0.66 6.87
C ALA A 125 -12.69 0.59 6.27
N THR A 126 -13.23 -0.62 6.16
CA THR A 126 -14.55 -0.93 5.58
C THR A 126 -15.16 -2.14 6.29
N ILE A 127 -16.17 -2.75 5.68
CA ILE A 127 -16.79 -4.01 6.08
C ILE A 127 -16.67 -5.05 4.95
N VAL A 128 -16.84 -6.32 5.29
CA VAL A 128 -17.05 -7.37 4.29
C VAL A 128 -18.43 -7.17 3.64
N PRO A 129 -18.53 -6.92 2.32
CA PRO A 129 -19.81 -6.80 1.63
C PRO A 129 -20.49 -8.16 1.52
N ALA A 130 -21.82 -8.18 1.49
CA ALA A 130 -22.54 -9.36 1.05
C ALA A 130 -22.65 -9.42 -0.49
N PRO A 131 -22.88 -10.62 -1.07
CA PRO A 131 -23.21 -10.77 -2.48
C PRO A 131 -24.37 -9.86 -2.90
N TYR A 132 -24.19 -9.11 -4.00
CA TYR A 132 -25.30 -8.44 -4.67
C TYR A 132 -25.84 -9.36 -5.77
N THR A 133 -27.09 -9.82 -5.62
CA THR A 133 -27.78 -10.73 -6.57
C THR A 133 -27.03 -12.07 -6.74
N PHE A 134 -26.62 -12.41 -7.96
CA PHE A 134 -25.89 -13.64 -8.30
C PHE A 134 -24.37 -13.43 -8.39
N ARG A 135 -23.88 -12.23 -8.06
CA ARG A 135 -22.45 -11.88 -8.07
C ARG A 135 -21.76 -12.45 -6.85
N SER A 136 -20.47 -12.74 -6.96
CA SER A 136 -19.61 -13.02 -5.81
C SER A 136 -19.50 -11.78 -4.91
N MET A 137 -19.09 -11.93 -3.66
CA MET A 137 -18.65 -10.83 -2.81
C MET A 137 -17.49 -10.11 -3.51
N HIS A 138 -17.63 -8.81 -3.72
CA HIS A 138 -16.60 -8.00 -4.39
C HIS A 138 -16.58 -6.57 -3.85
N ILE A 139 -15.42 -5.94 -3.99
CA ILE A 139 -15.22 -4.50 -3.82
C ILE A 139 -14.81 -3.95 -5.17
N HIS A 140 -15.39 -2.84 -5.60
CA HIS A 140 -14.96 -2.18 -6.81
C HIS A 140 -13.85 -1.17 -6.55
N PHE A 141 -12.98 -1.02 -7.54
CA PHE A 141 -11.89 -0.05 -7.52
C PHE A 141 -11.76 0.72 -8.84
N ARG A 142 -11.42 2.00 -8.73
CA ARG A 142 -10.72 2.74 -9.78
C ARG A 142 -9.33 3.09 -9.27
N VAL A 143 -8.33 2.81 -10.09
CA VAL A 143 -6.93 3.07 -9.77
C VAL A 143 -6.31 3.86 -10.92
N GLN A 144 -5.62 4.95 -10.60
CA GLN A 144 -5.06 5.82 -11.62
C GLN A 144 -3.75 6.46 -11.14
N ARG A 145 -2.65 6.19 -11.85
CA ARG A 145 -1.41 6.96 -11.64
C ARG A 145 -1.60 8.42 -12.06
N PRO A 146 -0.84 9.38 -11.50
CA PRO A 146 -0.91 10.78 -11.93
C PRO A 146 -0.83 10.93 -13.46
N GLY A 147 -1.87 11.53 -14.05
CA GLY A 147 -1.99 11.77 -15.50
C GLY A 147 -2.14 10.53 -16.39
N GLY A 148 -2.26 9.33 -15.81
CA GLY A 148 -2.35 8.08 -16.58
C GLY A 148 -3.78 7.65 -16.91
N ALA A 149 -3.90 6.51 -17.59
CA ALA A 149 -5.17 5.85 -17.83
C ALA A 149 -5.77 5.32 -16.50
N VAL A 150 -7.10 5.23 -16.47
CA VAL A 150 -7.82 4.72 -15.29
C VAL A 150 -8.03 3.21 -15.45
N LEU A 151 -7.47 2.44 -14.52
CA LEU A 151 -7.89 1.06 -14.29
C LEU A 151 -9.24 1.08 -13.58
N THR A 152 -10.24 0.39 -14.13
CA THR A 152 -11.46 0.04 -13.41
C THR A 152 -11.48 -1.47 -13.24
N THR A 153 -11.66 -1.94 -12.01
CA THR A 153 -11.64 -3.36 -11.71
C THR A 153 -12.52 -3.69 -10.50
N GLN A 154 -12.57 -4.97 -10.16
CA GLN A 154 -13.26 -5.53 -9.01
C GLN A 154 -12.30 -6.48 -8.30
N VAL A 155 -12.42 -6.60 -6.99
CA VAL A 155 -11.59 -7.47 -6.18
C VAL A 155 -12.48 -8.37 -5.33
N PHE A 156 -12.25 -9.68 -5.39
CA PHE A 156 -13.08 -10.75 -4.84
C PHE A 156 -12.52 -11.31 -3.53
N PHE A 157 -13.35 -12.03 -2.78
CA PHE A 157 -12.98 -12.64 -1.51
C PHE A 157 -12.63 -14.12 -1.68
N PRO A 158 -11.57 -14.62 -1.02
CA PRO A 158 -11.20 -16.02 -1.13
C PRO A 158 -12.29 -16.92 -0.53
N GLY A 159 -12.53 -18.07 -1.18
CA GLY A 159 -13.46 -19.09 -0.69
C GLY A 159 -14.95 -18.74 -0.83
N ASP A 160 -15.30 -17.73 -1.62
CA ASP A 160 -16.70 -17.43 -1.89
C ASP A 160 -17.32 -18.47 -2.85
N PRO A 161 -18.39 -19.20 -2.44
CA PRO A 161 -19.10 -20.13 -3.32
C PRO A 161 -19.84 -19.44 -4.48
N GLY A 162 -19.89 -18.10 -4.51
CA GLY A 162 -20.37 -17.31 -5.64
C GLY A 162 -19.48 -17.41 -6.89
N HIS A 163 -18.19 -17.73 -6.73
CA HIS A 163 -17.20 -17.70 -7.81
C HIS A 163 -17.63 -18.55 -9.03
N ASP A 164 -18.14 -19.75 -8.79
CA ASP A 164 -18.52 -20.70 -9.85
C ASP A 164 -19.69 -20.21 -10.73
N ARG A 165 -20.44 -19.21 -10.25
CA ARG A 165 -21.66 -18.70 -10.91
C ARG A 165 -21.52 -17.25 -11.36
N ASP A 166 -20.48 -16.55 -10.93
CA ASP A 166 -20.27 -15.15 -11.27
C ASP A 166 -19.50 -15.03 -12.59
N PRO A 167 -20.13 -14.56 -13.69
CA PRO A 167 -19.45 -14.42 -14.98
C PRO A 167 -18.36 -13.34 -15.00
N GLN A 168 -18.22 -12.55 -13.94
CA GLN A 168 -17.17 -11.53 -13.80
C GLN A 168 -16.04 -11.95 -12.87
N PHE A 169 -16.14 -13.14 -12.27
CA PHE A 169 -15.08 -13.65 -11.42
C PHE A 169 -13.80 -13.88 -12.22
N ASP A 170 -12.68 -13.40 -11.69
CA ASP A 170 -11.34 -13.67 -12.18
C ASP A 170 -10.45 -14.08 -10.99
N PRO A 171 -9.83 -15.26 -10.99
CA PRO A 171 -8.99 -15.71 -9.88
C PRO A 171 -7.78 -14.81 -9.61
N ARG A 172 -7.33 -14.02 -10.59
CA ARG A 172 -6.25 -13.02 -10.42
C ARG A 172 -6.68 -11.80 -9.59
N LEU A 173 -7.98 -11.63 -9.39
CA LEU A 173 -8.58 -10.51 -8.68
C LEU A 173 -9.00 -10.89 -7.24
N VAL A 174 -8.44 -11.95 -6.66
CA VAL A 174 -8.81 -12.44 -5.31
C VAL A 174 -7.90 -11.84 -4.23
N LEU A 175 -8.50 -11.35 -3.15
CA LEU A 175 -7.77 -10.90 -1.96
C LEU A 175 -7.00 -12.03 -1.30
N THR A 176 -5.81 -11.71 -0.80
CA THR A 176 -5.25 -12.48 0.31
C THR A 176 -5.91 -12.02 1.61
N VAL A 177 -6.54 -12.92 2.35
CA VAL A 177 -7.23 -12.57 3.60
C VAL A 177 -6.59 -13.26 4.79
N SER A 178 -6.23 -12.48 5.82
CA SER A 178 -5.81 -12.97 7.13
C SER A 178 -6.79 -12.53 8.22
N ARG A 179 -6.72 -13.20 9.38
CA ARG A 179 -7.39 -12.78 10.60
C ARG A 179 -6.32 -12.49 11.65
N GLU A 180 -6.32 -11.27 12.17
CA GLU A 180 -5.41 -10.84 13.23
C GLU A 180 -6.24 -10.24 14.37
N SER A 181 -6.11 -10.80 15.58
CA SER A 181 -6.82 -10.30 16.77
C SER A 181 -8.33 -10.08 16.55
N GLY A 182 -8.98 -11.00 15.83
CA GLY A 182 -10.42 -10.92 15.52
C GLY A 182 -10.80 -9.98 14.37
N THR A 183 -9.86 -9.20 13.83
CA THR A 183 -10.08 -8.29 12.70
C THR A 183 -9.68 -8.95 11.39
N ARG A 184 -10.51 -8.83 10.35
CA ARG A 184 -10.18 -9.34 9.01
C ARG A 184 -9.30 -8.32 8.29
N ARG A 185 -8.19 -8.80 7.71
CA ARG A 185 -7.30 -8.01 6.85
C ARG A 185 -7.30 -8.58 5.44
N GLY A 186 -7.60 -7.75 4.45
CA GLY A 186 -7.49 -8.07 3.04
C GLY A 186 -6.27 -7.38 2.43
N ARG A 187 -5.49 -8.11 1.63
CA ARG A 187 -4.38 -7.55 0.86
C ARG A 187 -4.57 -7.77 -0.64
N PHE A 188 -4.37 -6.72 -1.41
CA PHE A 188 -4.31 -6.76 -2.87
C PHE A 188 -3.30 -5.72 -3.39
N ASP A 189 -2.40 -6.12 -4.29
CA ASP A 189 -1.47 -5.19 -4.94
C ASP A 189 -1.94 -4.95 -6.38
N PHE A 190 -2.17 -3.69 -6.77
CA PHE A 190 -2.53 -3.30 -8.13
C PHE A 190 -1.28 -3.11 -8.97
N VAL A 191 -1.31 -3.57 -10.22
CA VAL A 191 -0.27 -3.31 -11.23
C VAL A 191 -0.88 -2.51 -12.37
N LEU A 192 -0.38 -1.30 -12.58
CA LEU A 192 -0.82 -0.41 -13.64
C LEU A 192 -0.05 -0.64 -14.93
N ALA A 193 -0.78 -0.54 -16.04
CA ALA A 193 -0.26 -0.67 -17.40
C ALA A 193 0.71 0.45 -17.78
#